data_AF-A0A414ZR95-F1
#
_entry.id   AF-A0A414ZR95-F1
#
_cell.length_a   1.000
_cell.length_b   1.000
_cell.length_c   1.000
_cell.angle_alpha   90.00
_cell.angle_beta   90.00
_cell.angle_gamma   90.00
#
_symmetry.space_group_name_H-M   'P 1'
#
loop_
_entity.id
_entity.type
_entity.pdbx_description
1 polymer ?
#
loop_
_entity_poly.entity_id
_entity_poly.type
_entity_poly.pdbx_seq_one_letter_code
_entity_poly.pdbx_strand_id
1 'polypeptide(L)'
;MVDQKLLEQAATNTAKMIRREIMETYSNEEIRGLNGFFLTKSELDIDTAGLEKEIENIMKHPRKYKAMIMVFAYFRNMMIKE
;
A
#
# COMPACT_ATOMS: atom_id res chain seq x y z
N MET A 1 -9.87 11.38 -21.92
CA MET A 1 -9.73 9.92 -21.63
C MET A 1 -8.47 9.76 -20.82
N VAL A 2 -8.53 9.15 -19.64
CA VAL A 2 -7.31 8.81 -18.90
C VAL A 2 -6.66 7.62 -19.61
N ASP A 3 -5.38 7.72 -19.93
CA ASP A 3 -4.64 6.65 -20.60
C ASP A 3 -4.53 5.43 -19.67
N GLN A 4 -5.04 4.29 -20.14
CA GLN A 4 -5.11 3.07 -19.36
C GLN A 4 -3.72 2.52 -19.01
N LYS A 5 -2.71 2.72 -19.87
CA LYS A 5 -1.33 2.33 -19.55
C LYS A 5 -0.75 3.17 -18.42
N LEU A 6 -1.09 4.47 -18.38
CA LEU A 6 -0.67 5.36 -17.29
C LEU A 6 -1.34 4.96 -15.96
N LEU A 7 -2.60 4.52 -16.00
CA LEU A 7 -3.30 3.99 -14.82
C LEU A 7 -2.68 2.69 -14.30
N GLU A 8 -2.42 1.73 -15.17
CA GLU A 8 -1.79 0.45 -14.81
C GLU A 8 -0.38 0.67 -14.21
N GLN A 9 0.41 1.58 -14.80
CA GLN A 9 1.72 1.93 -14.29
C GLN A 9 1.64 2.60 -12.90
N ALA A 10 0.71 3.54 -12.72
CA ALA A 10 0.51 4.21 -11.45
C ALA A 10 0.01 3.25 -10.36
N ALA A 11 -0.88 2.33 -10.70
CA ALA A 11 -1.36 1.27 -9.79
C ALA A 11 -0.20 0.36 -9.35
N THR A 12 0.61 -0.09 -10.31
CA THR A 12 1.81 -0.90 -10.05
C THR A 12 2.80 -0.19 -9.13
N ASN A 13 3.09 1.09 -9.41
CA ASN A 13 4.01 1.88 -8.59
C ASN A 13 3.48 2.06 -7.16
N THR A 14 2.18 2.32 -7.02
CA THR A 14 1.55 2.48 -5.71
C THR A 14 1.59 1.16 -4.92
N ALA A 15 1.27 0.02 -5.55
CA ALA A 15 1.34 -1.29 -4.91
C ALA A 15 2.77 -1.61 -4.43
N LYS A 16 3.77 -1.35 -5.26
CA LYS A 16 5.19 -1.52 -4.90
C LYS A 16 5.60 -0.65 -3.71
N MET A 17 5.17 0.61 -3.69
CA MET A 17 5.45 1.51 -2.58
C MET A 17 4.81 1.00 -1.28
N ILE A 18 3.56 0.56 -1.32
CA ILE A 18 2.85 0.02 -0.15
C ILE A 18 3.56 -1.23 0.38
N ARG A 19 3.89 -2.20 -0.48
CA ARG A 19 4.63 -3.40 -0.07
C ARG A 19 5.97 -3.04 0.57
N ARG A 20 6.70 -2.08 -0.01
CA ARG A 20 8.00 -1.64 0.51
C ARG A 20 7.86 -1.01 1.89
N GLU A 21 6.98 -0.04 2.08
CA GLU A 21 6.78 0.65 3.37
C GLU A 21 6.36 -0.34 4.46
N ILE A 22 5.48 -1.29 4.14
CA ILE A 22 5.10 -2.37 5.05
C ILE A 22 6.33 -3.23 5.39
N MET A 23 7.06 -3.75 4.41
CA MET A 23 8.24 -4.59 4.69
C MET A 23 9.32 -3.85 5.47
N GLU A 24 9.61 -2.58 5.17
CA GLU A 24 10.59 -1.78 5.90
C GLU A 24 10.17 -1.56 7.36
N THR A 25 8.89 -1.25 7.61
CA THR A 25 8.36 -1.05 8.96
C THR A 25 8.40 -2.35 9.77
N TYR A 26 7.89 -3.46 9.22
CA TYR A 26 7.78 -4.73 9.96
C TYR A 26 9.09 -5.51 10.06
N SER A 27 10.03 -5.35 9.13
CA SER A 27 11.36 -5.97 9.23
C SER A 27 12.22 -5.30 10.30
N ASN A 28 12.03 -4.00 10.55
CA ASN A 28 12.82 -3.26 11.53
C ASN A 28 12.35 -3.46 12.97
N GLU A 29 11.08 -3.79 13.18
CA GLU A 29 10.49 -3.71 14.53
C GLU A 29 10.07 -5.06 15.15
N GLU A 30 10.23 -6.21 14.47
CA GLU A 30 9.79 -7.54 14.96
C GLU A 30 8.37 -7.52 15.58
N ILE A 31 7.50 -6.65 15.05
CA ILE A 31 6.20 -6.35 15.65
C ILE A 31 5.27 -7.52 15.41
N ARG A 32 4.87 -8.18 16.50
CA ARG A 32 3.67 -9.03 16.54
C ARG A 32 2.48 -8.12 16.17
N GLY A 33 1.95 -8.32 14.97
CA GLY A 33 1.39 -7.26 14.14
C GLY A 33 0.20 -6.49 14.71
N LEU A 34 -0.07 -5.38 14.03
CA LEU A 34 -1.26 -4.55 14.21
C LEU A 34 -2.51 -5.44 14.36
N ASN A 35 -3.18 -5.37 15.52
CA ASN A 35 -4.37 -6.16 15.88
C ASN A 35 -4.19 -7.70 15.94
N GLY A 36 -2.98 -8.20 16.17
CA GLY A 36 -2.74 -9.64 16.41
C GLY A 36 -2.50 -10.48 15.16
N PHE A 37 -2.32 -9.85 13.99
CA PHE A 37 -1.89 -10.54 12.78
C PHE A 37 -0.39 -10.80 12.84
N PHE A 38 0.05 -12.02 12.53
CA PHE A 38 1.46 -12.24 12.23
C PHE A 38 1.76 -11.58 10.88
N LEU A 39 2.82 -10.76 10.85
CA LEU A 39 3.23 -10.02 9.65
C LEU A 39 4.55 -10.58 9.15
N THR A 40 4.59 -11.90 8.96
CA THR A 40 5.73 -12.53 8.29
C THR A 40 5.75 -12.11 6.82
N LYS A 41 6.93 -12.14 6.19
CA LYS A 41 7.07 -11.85 4.76
C LYS A 41 6.11 -12.70 3.90
N SER A 42 5.91 -13.97 4.25
CA SER A 42 5.01 -14.87 3.51
C SER A 42 3.54 -14.45 3.63
N GLU A 43 3.10 -14.04 4.82
CA GLU A 43 1.73 -13.55 5.02
C GLU A 43 1.51 -12.24 4.28
N LEU A 44 2.50 -11.34 4.30
CA LEU A 44 2.48 -10.10 3.52
C LEU A 44 2.41 -10.34 2.01
N ASP A 45 3.17 -11.30 1.49
CA ASP A 45 3.12 -11.66 0.08
C ASP A 45 1.73 -12.21 -0.31
N ILE A 46 1.06 -12.95 0.60
CA ILE A 46 -0.30 -13.45 0.41
C ILE A 46 -1.33 -12.31 0.51
N ASP A 47 -1.28 -11.51 1.57
CA ASP A 47 -2.24 -10.45 1.87
C ASP A 47 -2.18 -9.31 0.85
N THR A 48 -1.02 -9.10 0.23
CA THR A 48 -0.85 -8.09 -0.82
C THR A 48 -0.90 -8.69 -2.23
N ALA A 49 -1.21 -9.98 -2.38
CA ALA A 49 -1.35 -10.61 -3.68
C ALA A 49 -2.50 -9.98 -4.47
N GLY A 50 -2.21 -9.46 -5.66
CA GLY A 50 -3.24 -8.83 -6.50
C GLY A 50 -3.60 -7.39 -6.13
N LEU A 51 -2.89 -6.78 -5.17
CA LEU A 51 -3.07 -5.39 -4.76
C LEU A 51 -3.01 -4.40 -5.95
N GLU A 52 -2.25 -4.71 -7.00
CA GLU A 52 -2.19 -3.91 -8.23
C GLU A 52 -3.59 -3.76 -8.87
N LYS A 53 -4.35 -4.85 -8.96
CA LYS A 53 -5.71 -4.84 -9.53
C LYS A 53 -6.69 -4.10 -8.64
N GLU A 54 -6.54 -4.21 -7.33
CA GLU A 54 -7.37 -3.50 -6.37
C GLU A 54 -7.13 -1.98 -6.46
N ILE A 55 -5.87 -1.55 -6.54
CA ILE A 55 -5.52 -0.14 -6.72
C ILE A 55 -6.01 0.37 -8.07
N GLU A 56 -5.83 -0.38 -9.15
CA GLU A 56 -6.36 -0.01 -10.46
C GLU A 56 -7.89 0.18 -10.40
N ASN A 57 -8.60 -0.71 -9.69
CA ASN A 57 -10.03 -0.58 -9.48
C ASN A 57 -10.40 0.65 -8.63
N ILE A 58 -9.62 0.97 -7.59
CA ILE A 58 -9.80 2.18 -6.78
C ILE A 58 -9.55 3.44 -7.63
N MET A 59 -8.59 3.43 -8.54
CA MET A 59 -8.27 4.55 -9.43
C MET A 59 -9.42 4.90 -10.39
N LYS A 60 -10.28 3.94 -10.72
CA LYS A 60 -11.54 4.18 -11.46
C LYS A 60 -12.53 5.03 -10.66
N HIS A 61 -12.30 5.22 -9.37
CA HIS A 61 -13.09 6.05 -8.46
C HIS A 61 -12.23 7.18 -7.85
N PRO A 62 -12.12 8.35 -8.49
CA PRO A 62 -11.19 9.41 -8.10
C PRO A 62 -11.26 9.83 -6.62
N ARG A 63 -12.48 9.88 -6.04
CA ARG A 63 -12.67 10.21 -4.62
C ARG A 63 -12.09 9.15 -3.69
N LYS A 64 -12.25 7.86 -4.02
CA LYS A 64 -11.70 6.74 -3.24
C LYS A 64 -10.18 6.72 -3.34
N TYR A 65 -9.64 6.91 -4.55
CA TYR A 65 -8.21 6.99 -4.77
C TYR A 65 -7.57 8.15 -4.01
N LYS A 66 -8.18 9.35 -4.07
CA LYS A 66 -7.72 10.51 -3.30
C LYS A 66 -7.70 10.23 -1.80
N ALA A 67 -8.76 9.62 -1.25
CA ALA A 67 -8.83 9.27 0.17
C ALA A 67 -7.70 8.29 0.56
N MET A 68 -7.47 7.26 -0.25
CA MET A 68 -6.40 6.29 -0.04
C MET A 68 -5.02 6.96 0.02
N ILE A 69 -4.70 7.82 -0.96
CA ILE A 69 -3.42 8.54 -0.98
C ILE A 69 -3.26 9.48 0.23
N MET A 70 -4.34 10.17 0.65
CA MET A 70 -4.30 11.03 1.84
C MET A 70 -4.02 10.23 3.12
N VAL A 71 -4.62 9.04 3.27
CA VAL A 71 -4.37 8.15 4.40
C VAL A 71 -2.91 7.67 4.40
N PHE A 72 -2.38 7.24 3.24
CA PHE A 72 -0.97 6.85 3.13
C PHE A 72 -0.02 8.00 3.47
N ALA A 73 -0.27 9.20 2.94
CA ALA A 73 0.54 10.38 3.23
C ALA A 73 0.51 10.74 4.72
N TYR A 74 -0.66 10.62 5.37
CA TYR A 74 -0.81 10.86 6.80
C TYR A 74 0.05 9.89 7.63
N PHE A 75 -0.06 8.58 7.38
CA PHE A 75 0.72 7.58 8.10
C PHE A 75 2.22 7.74 7.88
N ARG A 76 2.66 7.98 6.64
CA ARG A 76 4.08 8.22 6.35
C ARG A 76 4.63 9.43 7.10
N ASN A 77 3.86 10.52 7.18
CA ASN A 77 4.26 11.71 7.94
C ASN A 77 4.28 11.48 9.47
N MET A 78 3.53 10.51 9.98
CA MET A 78 3.61 10.10 11.38
C MET A 78 4.85 9.27 11.67
N MET A 79 5.22 8.34 10.78
CA MET A 79 6.40 7.47 10.97
C MET A 79 7.74 8.21 10.86
N ILE A 80 7.79 9.36 10.16
CA ILE A 80 9.01 10.20 10.05
C ILE A 80 9.24 11.07 11.31
N LYS A 81 8.31 11.08 12.27
CA LYS A 81 8.33 12.01 13.42
C LYS A 81 8.98 11.47 14.70
N GLU A 82 9.76 10.41 14.65
CA GLU A 82 10.59 9.93 15.78
C GLU A 82 12.09 10.09 15.50
#